data_AF-A0A450SFJ0-F1
#
_entry.id   AF-A0A450SFJ0-F1
#
_cell.length_a   1.000
_cell.length_b   1.000
_cell.length_c   1.000
_cell.angle_alpha   90.00
_cell.angle_beta   90.00
_cell.angle_gamma   90.00
#
_symmetry.space_group_name_H-M   'P 1'
#
loop_
_entity.id
_entity.type
_entity.pdbx_description
1 polymer ?
#
loop_
_entity_poly.entity_id
_entity_poly.type
_entity_poly.pdbx_seq_one_letter_code
_entity_poly.pdbx_strand_id
1 'polypeptide(L)'
;MFTVDSDSGAILLAGFLDYETADKYQITVQATDFGGLVSDPEQVDITVTDVAPEDNDTLHGGDGQDLLLGGDGHDILYGEEDADIFYFRDEDSGTDTIRDFDAAEGDRIDIAEFLEDYDAASDDIHDYIGTAQKGGDTYLNINPDGMGSDATTVAILEGVSTTLDDLLDGGNLVTV
;
A
#
# COMPACT_ATOMS: atom_id res chain seq x y z
N MET A 1 8.15 14.61 6.72
CA MET A 1 8.73 13.29 7.01
C MET A 1 7.69 12.46 7.73
N PHE A 2 7.29 12.78 8.97
CA PHE A 2 6.10 12.19 9.59
C PHE A 2 5.16 13.26 10.12
N THR A 3 3.86 12.99 10.11
CA THR A 3 2.82 13.77 10.79
C THR A 3 2.08 12.88 11.77
N VAL A 4 1.47 13.48 12.79
CA VAL A 4 0.61 12.78 13.74
C VAL A 4 -0.76 13.42 13.66
N ASP A 5 -1.79 12.63 13.33
CA ASP A 5 -3.16 13.08 13.41
C ASP A 5 -3.54 13.22 14.89
N SER A 6 -3.89 14.43 15.32
CA SER A 6 -4.12 14.72 16.74
C SER A 6 -5.39 14.10 17.30
N ASP A 7 -6.32 13.67 16.43
CA ASP A 7 -7.63 13.17 16.83
C ASP A 7 -7.63 11.64 16.94
N SER A 8 -6.95 10.96 16.02
CA SER A 8 -6.83 9.49 15.94
C SER A 8 -5.51 8.95 16.51
N GLY A 9 -4.45 9.76 16.53
CA GLY A 9 -3.10 9.34 16.89
C GLY A 9 -2.34 8.63 15.77
N ALA A 10 -2.90 8.55 14.56
CA ALA A 10 -2.24 7.93 13.42
C ALA A 10 -0.94 8.67 13.05
N ILE A 11 0.15 7.93 12.86
CA ILE A 11 1.41 8.45 12.34
C ILE A 11 1.41 8.23 10.84
N LEU A 12 1.48 9.31 10.08
CA LEU A 12 1.43 9.28 8.62
C LEU A 12 2.76 9.73 8.04
N LEU A 13 3.12 9.18 6.89
CA LEU A 13 4.24 9.68 6.10
C LEU A 13 3.84 10.99 5.42
N ALA A 14 4.74 11.97 5.49
CA ALA A 14 4.57 13.27 4.81
C ALA A 14 5.51 13.40 3.59
N GLY A 15 5.99 12.26 3.10
CA GLY A 15 6.96 12.07 2.02
C GLY A 15 7.64 10.72 2.16
N PHE A 16 8.32 10.27 1.11
CA PHE A 16 8.95 8.96 1.04
C PHE A 16 10.13 8.80 2.01
N LEU A 17 10.30 7.56 2.49
CA LEU A 17 11.51 7.16 3.21
C LEU A 17 12.53 6.65 2.20
N ASP A 18 13.78 7.01 2.43
CA ASP A 18 14.92 6.66 1.60
C ASP A 18 15.96 6.02 2.52
N TYR A 19 16.26 4.75 2.30
CA TYR A 19 17.15 3.98 3.17
C TYR A 19 18.55 4.60 3.21
N GLU A 20 19.03 5.08 2.07
CA GLU A 20 20.29 5.80 1.93
C GLU A 20 20.34 7.08 2.77
N THR A 21 19.18 7.69 3.01
CA THR A 21 19.05 8.85 3.90
C THR A 21 19.00 8.42 5.37
N ALA A 22 18.16 7.45 5.73
CA ALA A 22 18.16 6.82 7.05
C ALA A 22 17.42 5.47 7.05
N ASP A 23 18.01 4.49 7.74
CA ASP A 23 17.49 3.14 7.92
C ASP A 23 16.53 2.99 9.12
N LYS A 24 16.43 4.02 9.98
CA LYS A 24 15.55 4.01 11.14
C LYS A 24 15.13 5.41 11.57
N TYR A 25 13.88 5.53 12.02
CA TYR A 25 13.35 6.71 12.69
C TYR A 25 12.78 6.35 14.06
N GLN A 26 12.83 7.31 14.98
CA GLN A 26 12.22 7.21 16.31
C GLN A 26 11.34 8.41 16.57
N ILE A 27 10.06 8.14 16.84
CA ILE A 27 9.08 9.18 17.17
C ILE A 27 8.69 9.00 18.63
N THR A 28 8.69 10.10 19.39
CA THR A 28 8.15 10.10 20.75
C THR A 28 6.76 10.70 20.74
N VAL A 29 5.77 9.94 21.21
CA VAL A 29 4.36 10.37 21.28
C VAL A 29 3.93 10.60 22.72
N GLN A 30 3.09 11.62 22.94
CA GLN A 30 2.43 11.92 24.21
C GLN A 30 0.99 12.34 23.93
N ALA A 31 0.04 11.77 24.68
CA ALA A 31 -1.37 12.17 24.60
C ALA A 31 -1.68 13.21 25.69
N THR A 32 -2.54 14.18 25.39
CA THR A 32 -3.04 15.17 26.36
C THR A 32 -4.55 15.06 26.47
N ASP A 33 -5.10 14.93 27.68
CA ASP A 33 -6.55 14.95 27.88
C ASP A 33 -7.14 16.37 27.84
N PHE A 34 -8.48 16.49 27.84
CA PHE A 34 -9.15 17.80 27.83
C PHE A 34 -8.84 18.65 29.08
N GLY A 35 -8.36 18.03 30.17
CA GLY A 35 -7.93 18.69 31.39
C GLY A 35 -6.48 19.18 31.36
N GLY A 36 -5.72 18.86 30.30
CA GLY A 36 -4.31 19.24 30.15
C GLY A 36 -3.33 18.30 30.83
N LEU A 37 -3.77 17.13 31.31
CA LEU A 37 -2.86 16.09 31.80
C LEU A 37 -2.22 15.39 30.59
N VAL A 38 -0.90 15.20 30.65
CA VAL A 38 -0.12 14.51 29.62
C VAL A 38 0.19 13.08 30.04
N SER A 39 0.22 12.14 29.10
CA SER A 39 0.70 10.78 29.33
C SER A 39 2.23 10.75 29.52
N ASP A 40 2.74 9.61 29.98
CA ASP A 40 4.16 9.31 29.80
C ASP A 40 4.49 9.26 28.29
N PRO A 41 5.72 9.66 27.88
CA PRO A 41 6.16 9.53 26.50
C PRO A 41 6.33 8.06 26.10
N GLU A 42 5.80 7.69 24.95
CA GLU A 42 6.01 6.38 24.33
C GLU A 42 6.85 6.53 23.04
N GLN A 43 7.68 5.53 22.73
CA GLN A 43 8.49 5.53 21.51
C GLN A 43 7.85 4.66 20.43
N VAL A 44 7.81 5.18 19.22
CA VAL A 44 7.51 4.43 18.00
C VAL A 44 8.80 4.29 17.21
N ASP A 45 9.23 3.05 17.03
CA ASP A 45 10.36 2.69 16.18
C ASP A 45 9.84 2.44 14.75
N ILE A 46 10.40 3.15 13.78
CA ILE A 46 10.11 2.95 12.35
C ILE A 46 11.39 2.47 11.70
N THR A 47 11.37 1.29 11.11
CA THR A 47 12.51 0.74 10.38
C THR A 47 12.28 0.95 8.89
N VAL A 48 13.32 1.34 8.16
CA VAL A 48 13.31 1.37 6.70
C VAL A 48 14.15 0.18 6.25
N THR A 49 13.60 -0.64 5.36
CA THR A 49 14.33 -1.76 4.78
C THR A 49 14.94 -1.31 3.45
N ASP A 50 16.23 -1.59 3.27
CA ASP A 50 16.96 -1.38 2.02
C ASP A 50 16.50 -2.43 1.00
N VAL A 51 15.73 -2.00 0.01
CA VAL A 51 15.38 -2.81 -1.16
C VAL A 51 16.22 -2.29 -2.32
N ALA A 52 16.84 -3.18 -3.09
CA ALA A 52 17.68 -2.75 -4.20
C ALA A 52 16.72 -2.38 -5.35
N PRO A 53 16.59 -1.10 -5.72
CA PRO A 53 15.41 -0.63 -6.43
C PRO A 53 15.28 -1.11 -7.87
N GLU A 54 16.16 -1.99 -8.38
CA GLU A 54 16.10 -2.57 -9.74
C GLU A 54 16.25 -4.10 -9.77
N ASP A 55 16.18 -4.78 -8.62
CA ASP A 55 16.30 -6.24 -8.52
C ASP A 55 14.95 -6.86 -8.11
N ASN A 56 14.75 -8.14 -8.45
CA ASN A 56 13.58 -8.88 -7.97
C ASN A 56 13.80 -9.32 -6.52
N ASP A 57 13.12 -8.67 -5.60
CA ASP A 57 13.28 -8.85 -4.18
C ASP A 57 12.18 -9.74 -3.56
N THR A 58 12.42 -10.13 -2.31
CA THR A 58 11.40 -10.76 -1.47
C THR A 58 11.31 -9.98 -0.17
N LEU A 59 10.22 -9.25 -0.01
CA LEU A 59 9.97 -8.37 1.12
C LEU A 59 8.98 -9.01 2.09
N HIS A 60 9.27 -8.87 3.38
CA HIS A 60 8.44 -9.31 4.49
C HIS A 60 8.15 -8.09 5.37
N GLY A 61 6.88 -7.80 5.65
CA GLY A 61 6.46 -6.75 6.58
C GLY A 61 6.92 -7.08 8.00
N GLY A 62 6.48 -8.23 8.50
CA GLY A 62 6.86 -8.73 9.81
C GLY A 62 5.69 -8.64 10.79
N ASP A 63 5.99 -8.33 12.05
CA ASP A 63 4.95 -8.12 13.06
C ASP A 63 4.46 -6.66 12.99
N GLY A 64 3.14 -6.46 12.83
CA GLY A 64 2.50 -5.14 12.91
C GLY A 64 1.93 -4.67 11.58
N GLN A 65 1.31 -3.49 11.57
CA GLN A 65 0.75 -2.91 10.35
C GLN A 65 1.87 -2.27 9.51
N ASP A 66 2.20 -2.89 8.38
CA ASP A 66 3.31 -2.49 7.54
C ASP A 66 2.89 -1.78 6.26
N LEU A 67 3.82 -0.99 5.73
CA LEU A 67 3.74 -0.39 4.40
C LEU A 67 4.85 -1.00 3.54
N LEU A 68 4.46 -1.80 2.55
CA LEU A 68 5.38 -2.51 1.67
C LEU A 68 5.47 -1.83 0.31
N LEU A 69 6.70 -1.51 -0.11
CA LEU A 69 7.04 -1.01 -1.44
C LEU A 69 8.06 -1.96 -2.05
N GLY A 70 7.74 -2.57 -3.20
CA GLY A 70 8.65 -3.46 -3.94
C GLY A 70 9.80 -2.70 -4.59
N GLY A 71 9.48 -1.61 -5.31
CA GLY A 71 10.44 -0.88 -6.14
C GLY A 71 10.35 -1.29 -7.61
N ASP A 72 11.40 -1.07 -8.41
CA ASP A 72 11.46 -1.70 -9.73
C ASP A 72 11.87 -3.17 -9.57
N GLY A 73 11.22 -4.04 -10.34
CA GLY A 73 11.46 -5.47 -10.25
C GLY A 73 10.17 -6.28 -10.41
N HIS A 74 10.33 -7.59 -10.32
CA HIS A 74 9.19 -8.48 -10.08
C HIS A 74 9.31 -9.02 -8.67
N ASP A 75 8.73 -8.30 -7.72
CA ASP A 75 8.93 -8.56 -6.31
C ASP A 75 7.93 -9.56 -5.75
N ILE A 76 8.31 -10.18 -4.64
CA ILE A 76 7.45 -11.05 -3.84
C ILE A 76 7.22 -10.35 -2.51
N LEU A 77 5.98 -9.99 -2.22
CA LEU A 77 5.60 -9.24 -1.03
C LEU A 77 4.81 -10.16 -0.08
N TYR A 78 5.19 -10.13 1.20
CA TYR A 78 4.48 -10.75 2.31
C TYR A 78 4.17 -9.70 3.35
N GLY A 79 2.90 -9.45 3.62
CA GLY A 79 2.48 -8.59 4.73
C GLY A 79 2.79 -9.25 6.09
N GLU A 80 2.51 -10.56 6.17
CA GLU A 80 2.52 -11.40 7.36
C GLU A 80 1.26 -11.26 8.25
N GLU A 81 1.38 -10.84 9.52
CA GLU A 81 0.22 -10.69 10.42
C GLU A 81 -0.15 -9.21 10.54
N ASP A 82 -1.40 -8.90 10.90
CA ASP A 82 -2.00 -7.56 10.94
C ASP A 82 -2.37 -7.00 9.56
N ALA A 83 -2.97 -5.80 9.55
CA ALA A 83 -3.53 -5.19 8.35
C ALA A 83 -2.49 -4.33 7.63
N ASP A 84 -2.02 -4.82 6.48
CA ASP A 84 -0.90 -4.23 5.75
C ASP A 84 -1.32 -3.39 4.54
N ILE A 85 -0.41 -2.53 4.09
CA ILE A 85 -0.59 -1.72 2.88
C ILE A 85 0.50 -2.08 1.87
N PHE A 86 0.09 -2.63 0.74
CA PHE A 86 0.94 -2.85 -0.43
C PHE A 86 0.83 -1.64 -1.37
N TYR A 87 1.90 -0.87 -1.46
CA TYR A 87 1.90 0.43 -2.13
C TYR A 87 2.66 0.35 -3.46
N PHE A 88 2.00 0.78 -4.53
CA PHE A 88 2.51 0.75 -5.90
C PHE A 88 2.62 2.16 -6.47
N ARG A 89 3.77 2.49 -7.06
CA ARG A 89 4.02 3.77 -7.72
C ARG A 89 3.93 3.66 -9.22
N ASP A 90 3.55 4.76 -9.88
CA ASP A 90 3.46 4.82 -11.34
C ASP A 90 4.82 4.76 -12.04
N GLU A 91 5.89 5.15 -11.33
CA GLU A 91 7.27 5.12 -11.79
C GLU A 91 7.92 3.73 -11.70
N ASP A 92 7.36 2.82 -10.88
CA ASP A 92 7.90 1.48 -10.67
C ASP A 92 7.65 0.59 -11.89
N SER A 93 8.66 -0.18 -12.27
CA SER A 93 8.63 -1.08 -13.40
C SER A 93 8.59 -2.54 -12.97
N GLY A 94 7.77 -3.33 -13.68
CA GLY A 94 7.62 -4.75 -13.43
C GLY A 94 6.23 -5.09 -12.91
N THR A 95 6.11 -6.19 -12.17
CA THR A 95 4.82 -6.71 -11.72
C THR A 95 5.07 -7.56 -10.50
N ASP A 96 4.54 -7.13 -9.36
CA ASP A 96 4.81 -7.79 -8.09
C ASP A 96 3.75 -8.83 -7.77
N THR A 97 4.13 -9.74 -6.89
CA THR A 97 3.27 -10.82 -6.42
C THR A 97 3.11 -10.70 -4.91
N ILE A 98 1.90 -10.41 -4.47
CA ILE A 98 1.50 -10.45 -3.06
C ILE A 98 1.04 -11.88 -2.77
N ARG A 99 1.65 -12.53 -1.77
CA ARG A 99 1.47 -13.97 -1.53
C ARG A 99 0.51 -14.35 -0.40
N ASP A 100 0.23 -13.42 0.49
CA ASP A 100 -0.52 -13.66 1.72
C ASP A 100 -1.67 -12.67 1.94
N PHE A 101 -2.03 -11.88 0.92
CA PHE A 101 -3.09 -10.88 1.01
C PHE A 101 -4.38 -11.44 1.64
N ASP A 102 -4.74 -10.90 2.81
CA ASP A 102 -5.95 -11.22 3.56
C ASP A 102 -6.87 -10.00 3.68
N ALA A 103 -7.83 -9.92 2.77
CA ALA A 103 -8.86 -8.89 2.78
C ALA A 103 -9.69 -8.85 4.09
N ALA A 104 -9.80 -9.98 4.80
CA ALA A 104 -10.55 -10.06 6.05
C ALA A 104 -9.74 -9.59 7.27
N GLU A 105 -8.40 -9.65 7.20
CA GLU A 105 -7.50 -9.05 8.18
C GLU A 105 -7.45 -7.53 8.05
N GLY A 106 -7.65 -7.04 6.83
CA GLY A 106 -7.81 -5.62 6.52
C GLY A 106 -6.77 -5.08 5.56
N ASP A 107 -6.01 -5.97 4.90
CA ASP A 107 -4.99 -5.62 3.92
C ASP A 107 -5.53 -4.73 2.82
N ARG A 108 -4.67 -3.84 2.37
CA ARG A 108 -4.99 -2.85 1.34
C ARG A 108 -3.93 -2.80 0.28
N ILE A 109 -4.39 -2.55 -0.94
CA ILE A 109 -3.55 -2.25 -2.09
C ILE A 109 -3.74 -0.78 -2.39
N ASP A 110 -2.66 -0.01 -2.37
CA ASP A 110 -2.67 1.41 -2.67
C ASP A 110 -2.03 1.65 -4.04
N ILE A 111 -2.86 2.20 -4.92
CA ILE A 111 -2.57 2.50 -6.33
C ILE A 111 -2.99 3.93 -6.67
N ALA A 112 -3.17 4.79 -5.66
CA ALA A 112 -3.70 6.13 -5.86
C ALA A 112 -2.84 6.96 -6.83
N GLU A 113 -1.53 6.71 -6.88
CA GLU A 113 -0.62 7.40 -7.81
C GLU A 113 -0.92 7.13 -9.29
N PHE A 114 -1.54 6.00 -9.63
CA PHE A 114 -1.90 5.71 -11.02
C PHE A 114 -3.16 6.45 -11.49
N LEU A 115 -3.90 7.08 -10.57
CA LEU A 115 -5.24 7.60 -10.81
C LEU A 115 -5.29 9.13 -10.71
N GLU A 116 -4.19 9.83 -11.03
CA GLU A 116 -4.13 11.30 -10.96
C GLU A 116 -5.20 12.00 -11.82
N ASP A 117 -5.59 11.38 -12.95
CA ASP A 117 -6.58 11.91 -13.88
C ASP A 117 -8.02 11.38 -13.62
N TYR A 118 -8.22 10.56 -12.58
CA TYR A 118 -9.53 10.01 -12.24
C TYR A 118 -10.38 11.03 -11.45
N ASP A 119 -11.60 11.31 -11.95
CA ASP A 119 -12.63 12.07 -11.23
C ASP A 119 -13.82 11.16 -10.90
N ALA A 120 -13.94 10.77 -9.64
CA ALA A 120 -15.04 9.95 -9.13
C ALA A 120 -16.45 10.52 -9.38
N ALA A 121 -16.59 11.80 -9.70
CA ALA A 121 -17.87 12.43 -10.04
C ALA A 121 -18.26 12.27 -11.51
N SER A 122 -17.31 12.02 -12.43
CA SER A 122 -17.57 11.91 -13.86
C SER A 122 -17.19 10.57 -14.48
N ASP A 123 -16.28 9.84 -13.85
CA ASP A 123 -15.59 8.70 -14.45
C ASP A 123 -16.03 7.39 -13.80
N ASP A 124 -16.03 6.31 -14.59
CA ASP A 124 -16.25 4.95 -14.08
C ASP A 124 -14.90 4.34 -13.72
N ILE A 125 -14.75 3.89 -12.47
CA ILE A 125 -13.51 3.27 -12.00
C ILE A 125 -13.14 2.01 -12.81
N HIS A 126 -14.11 1.35 -13.45
CA HIS A 126 -13.89 0.19 -14.32
C HIS A 126 -13.18 0.52 -15.65
N ASP A 127 -13.14 1.80 -16.03
CA ASP A 127 -12.37 2.25 -17.18
C ASP A 127 -10.86 2.31 -16.84
N TYR A 128 -10.53 2.50 -15.55
CA TYR A 128 -9.18 2.69 -15.04
C TYR A 128 -8.59 1.46 -14.37
N ILE A 129 -9.43 0.61 -13.77
CA ILE A 129 -8.99 -0.57 -13.01
C ILE A 129 -9.75 -1.78 -13.49
N GLY A 130 -9.07 -2.91 -13.61
CA GLY A 130 -9.71 -4.18 -13.91
C GLY A 130 -8.99 -5.36 -13.28
N THR A 131 -9.75 -6.33 -12.78
CA THR A 131 -9.20 -7.60 -12.28
C THR A 131 -9.34 -8.73 -13.31
N ALA A 132 -8.32 -9.56 -13.46
CA ALA A 132 -8.39 -10.78 -14.25
C ALA A 132 -8.07 -12.02 -13.40
N GLN A 133 -8.89 -13.06 -13.51
CA GLN A 133 -8.70 -14.33 -12.79
C GLN A 133 -7.93 -15.34 -13.62
N LYS A 134 -6.84 -15.89 -13.09
CA LYS A 134 -6.07 -16.95 -13.77
C LYS A 134 -5.41 -17.87 -12.75
N GLY A 135 -5.68 -19.16 -12.84
CA GLY A 135 -5.01 -20.16 -12.00
C GLY A 135 -5.42 -20.17 -10.52
N GLY A 136 -6.37 -19.33 -10.10
CA GLY A 136 -6.69 -19.08 -8.69
C GLY A 136 -6.19 -17.73 -8.20
N ASP A 137 -5.41 -17.03 -9.02
CA ASP A 137 -4.81 -15.74 -8.71
C ASP A 137 -5.63 -14.59 -9.32
N THR A 138 -5.55 -13.43 -8.67
CA THR A 138 -6.13 -12.17 -9.16
C THR A 138 -5.02 -11.28 -9.74
N TYR A 139 -5.15 -10.86 -10.99
CA TYR A 139 -4.26 -9.91 -11.64
C TYR A 139 -4.93 -8.53 -11.62
N LEU A 140 -4.33 -7.57 -10.93
CA LEU A 140 -4.78 -6.18 -10.87
C LEU A 140 -4.20 -5.42 -12.06
N ASN A 141 -5.08 -4.94 -12.94
CA ASN A 141 -4.71 -4.20 -14.14
C ASN A 141 -5.12 -2.74 -13.99
N ILE A 142 -4.24 -1.85 -14.42
CA ILE A 142 -4.41 -0.41 -14.32
C ILE A 142 -4.29 0.21 -15.71
N ASN A 143 -5.21 1.13 -16.00
CA ASN A 143 -5.30 1.91 -17.21
C ASN A 143 -5.38 3.39 -16.84
N PRO A 144 -4.23 4.08 -16.68
CA PRO A 144 -4.19 5.41 -16.08
C PRO A 144 -5.05 6.46 -16.80
N ASP A 145 -5.28 6.30 -18.11
CA ASP A 145 -6.06 7.27 -18.89
C ASP A 145 -7.55 6.93 -19.02
N GLY A 146 -8.00 5.78 -18.49
CA GLY A 146 -9.39 5.33 -18.59
C GLY A 146 -9.86 5.04 -20.02
N MET A 147 -8.96 4.95 -21.00
CA MET A 147 -9.30 4.81 -22.41
C MET A 147 -8.65 3.58 -23.05
N GLY A 148 -9.17 3.16 -24.20
CA GLY A 148 -8.50 2.13 -24.99
C GLY A 148 -8.50 0.74 -24.33
N SER A 149 -7.37 0.04 -24.44
CA SER A 149 -7.22 -1.35 -24.00
C SER A 149 -5.78 -1.66 -23.62
N ASP A 150 -5.09 -0.64 -23.13
CA ASP A 150 -3.66 -0.59 -22.81
C ASP A 150 -3.39 -0.75 -21.32
N ALA A 151 -4.38 -1.25 -20.58
CA ALA A 151 -4.22 -1.63 -19.19
C ALA A 151 -3.03 -2.58 -18.99
N THR A 152 -2.23 -2.31 -17.98
CA THR A 152 -1.05 -3.11 -17.58
C THR A 152 -1.31 -3.78 -16.24
N THR A 153 -0.79 -4.99 -16.04
CA THR A 153 -0.84 -5.63 -14.72
C THR A 153 0.22 -5.00 -13.82
N VAL A 154 -0.20 -4.49 -12.67
CA VAL A 154 0.70 -3.91 -11.65
C VAL A 154 0.98 -4.88 -10.52
N ALA A 155 -0.01 -5.70 -10.15
CA ALA A 155 0.08 -6.61 -9.02
C ALA A 155 -0.65 -7.94 -9.29
N ILE A 156 -0.14 -9.01 -8.68
CA ILE A 156 -0.75 -10.34 -8.67
C ILE A 156 -1.03 -10.71 -7.21
N LEU A 157 -2.28 -11.03 -6.89
CA LEU A 157 -2.66 -11.62 -5.61
C LEU A 157 -2.66 -13.14 -5.77
N GLU A 158 -1.57 -13.79 -5.34
CA GLU A 158 -1.36 -15.23 -5.49
C GLU A 158 -2.32 -15.99 -4.57
N GLY A 159 -3.06 -16.97 -5.12
CA GLY A 159 -4.01 -17.78 -4.36
C GLY A 159 -5.28 -17.05 -3.88
N VAL A 160 -5.42 -15.76 -4.19
CA VAL A 160 -6.61 -14.96 -3.87
C VAL A 160 -7.49 -14.84 -5.11
N SER A 161 -8.75 -15.26 -4.99
CA SER A 161 -9.75 -15.10 -6.06
C SER A 161 -10.78 -14.06 -5.65
N THR A 162 -10.65 -12.86 -6.20
CA THR A 162 -11.50 -11.69 -5.90
C THR A 162 -11.83 -10.90 -7.16
N THR A 163 -12.76 -9.96 -7.08
CA THR A 163 -13.10 -9.04 -8.18
C THR A 163 -12.79 -7.59 -7.80
N LEU A 164 -12.77 -6.70 -8.78
CA LEU A 164 -12.64 -5.27 -8.50
C LEU A 164 -13.74 -4.78 -7.55
N ASP A 165 -14.99 -5.16 -7.81
CA ASP A 165 -16.12 -4.79 -6.95
C ASP A 165 -15.93 -5.32 -5.51
N ASP A 166 -15.47 -6.56 -5.34
CA ASP A 166 -15.21 -7.13 -4.01
C ASP A 166 -14.11 -6.35 -3.25
N LEU A 167 -13.04 -5.94 -3.95
CA LEU A 167 -11.95 -5.15 -3.37
C LEU A 167 -12.40 -3.73 -2.99
N LEU A 168 -13.23 -3.10 -3.83
CA LEU A 168 -13.78 -1.77 -3.57
C LEU A 168 -14.79 -1.79 -2.42
N ASP A 169 -15.75 -2.72 -2.44
CA ASP A 169 -16.77 -2.86 -1.40
C ASP A 169 -16.15 -3.27 -0.05
N GLY A 170 -15.06 -4.05 -0.09
CA GLY A 170 -14.26 -4.43 1.08
C GLY A 170 -13.40 -3.30 1.64
N GLY A 171 -13.19 -2.22 0.88
CA GLY A 171 -12.27 -1.14 1.26
C GLY A 171 -10.80 -1.56 1.22
N ASN A 172 -10.48 -2.60 0.44
CA ASN A 172 -9.14 -3.16 0.30
C ASN A 172 -8.36 -2.53 -0.87
N LEU A 173 -8.96 -1.61 -1.62
CA LEU A 173 -8.29 -0.86 -2.67
C LEU A 173 -8.35 0.64 -2.33
N VAL A 174 -7.18 1.26 -2.25
CA VAL A 174 -7.02 2.70 -2.04
C VAL A 174 -6.79 3.35 -3.41
N THR A 175 -7.73 4.22 -3.80
CA THR A 175 -7.77 4.79 -5.17
C THR A 175 -7.66 6.31 -5.21
N VAL A 176 -7.89 7.02 -4.10
CA VAL A 176 -7.81 8.50 -3.95
C VAL A 176 -7.63 8.92 -2.50
#